data_AF-A0A9W4JEF6-F1
#
_entry.id   AF-A0A9W4JEF6-F1
#
_cell.length_a   1.000
_cell.length_b   1.000
_cell.length_c   1.000
_cell.angle_alpha   90.00
_cell.angle_beta   90.00
_cell.angle_gamma   90.00
#
_symmetry.space_group_name_H-M   'P 1'
#
loop_
_entity.id
_entity.type
_entity.pdbx_description
1 polymer ?
#
loop_
_entity_poly.entity_id
_entity_poly.type
_entity_poly.pdbx_seq_one_letter_code
_entity_poly.pdbx_strand_id
1 'polypeptide(L)'
;MSPGPSQSGNSNVLYRLTTFVTLYFDLICLLSFHSPSLYLSTPSIVSIPSDESIVPGYFSIACDVTEQLDHNFPIPSIKHRILKPIFATMPPTNKTWHINHREELNGGHNDKQQFICPSETSPHIATLLSFPSARSTLPELYEKTRNEIISLATTIAAFEPVRLHARPEDLRSAEAMLAERSPSTPTAHLENITLVSAPTNHCWIRDTGPVYVRSADETDTTRYAIDFKFCEWGHKITERIYGSANSPAAEEAIRISPQYGDWPVMDEAAQIENTVFAAKVLELENASGESVTRVQTHIKLEGGGIEIDGEGTFMATESSIIGDARNPGLGKAEIEAELRRLLGVTAFVWFPGRIGLDVTDVHIDAEARFIRPGVVVVCRPHDDAEQVHWEIYREIRAILEESTDARGRCFEVHDVVEPDPKLVKGQLPGEEEAPAASYVNFYFANGGLVMPAFGDAAADTAAFELIKSLVPEREVRQVDVNALPRTGGVLHCVTQQVM
;
A
#
# COMPACT_ATOMS: atom_id res chain seq x y z
N MET A 1 72.07 -8.69 -10.37
CA MET A 1 73.01 -7.57 -10.61
C MET A 1 72.20 -6.31 -10.79
N SER A 2 72.44 -5.27 -9.99
CA SER A 2 71.99 -3.90 -10.30
C SER A 2 72.99 -3.26 -11.28
N PRO A 3 72.65 -2.16 -11.97
CA PRO A 3 72.92 -0.86 -11.35
C PRO A 3 71.87 0.26 -11.66
N GLY A 4 71.86 1.30 -10.84
CA GLY A 4 71.40 2.65 -11.22
C GLY A 4 72.58 3.48 -11.80
N PRO A 5 72.62 4.83 -11.74
CA PRO A 5 71.75 5.73 -10.96
C PRO A 5 71.36 7.09 -11.62
N SER A 6 70.53 7.88 -10.92
CA SER A 6 70.56 9.37 -10.79
C SER A 6 70.33 10.29 -12.01
N GLN A 7 70.03 11.60 -11.88
CA GLN A 7 69.24 12.42 -10.93
C GLN A 7 69.16 13.84 -11.55
N SER A 8 68.01 14.52 -11.48
CA SER A 8 67.84 15.97 -11.25
C SER A 8 66.35 16.34 -11.40
N GLY A 9 65.78 17.30 -10.66
CA GLY A 9 66.28 18.03 -9.49
C GLY A 9 65.10 18.76 -8.85
N ASN A 10 64.98 18.70 -7.52
CA ASN A 10 63.85 19.26 -6.77
C ASN A 10 64.40 19.90 -5.50
N SER A 11 64.24 21.22 -5.31
CA SER A 11 64.50 21.90 -4.03
C SER A 11 64.11 23.38 -3.98
N ASN A 12 63.14 23.71 -3.13
CA ASN A 12 63.03 24.93 -2.28
C ASN A 12 62.83 26.30 -3.00
N VAL A 13 62.03 27.28 -2.52
CA VAL A 13 61.91 27.91 -1.17
C VAL A 13 60.55 28.66 -1.07
N LEU A 14 59.89 28.96 0.07
CA LEU A 14 59.78 28.37 1.43
C LEU A 14 58.81 29.23 2.31
N TYR A 15 57.97 28.62 3.17
CA TYR A 15 57.28 29.18 4.37
C TYR A 15 56.13 30.23 4.28
N ARG A 16 55.13 30.04 5.19
CA ARG A 16 54.00 30.92 5.64
C ARG A 16 52.83 31.08 4.65
N LEU A 17 51.59 30.71 4.97
CA LEU A 17 50.86 30.92 6.22
C LEU A 17 50.02 29.72 6.70
N THR A 18 49.85 29.63 8.01
CA THR A 18 49.01 28.69 8.75
C THR A 18 47.55 29.19 8.82
N THR A 19 46.59 28.27 8.94
CA THR A 19 45.21 28.50 9.43
C THR A 19 44.30 29.34 8.53
N PHE A 20 43.18 28.76 8.05
CA PHE A 20 41.82 29.32 8.20
C PHE A 20 40.75 28.29 7.77
N VAL A 21 39.88 27.90 8.71
CA VAL A 21 38.49 27.41 8.50
C VAL A 21 38.36 26.16 7.59
N THR A 22 38.69 24.99 8.12
CA THR A 22 37.68 24.08 8.73
C THR A 22 36.84 24.74 9.82
N LEU A 23 35.63 25.21 9.50
CA LEU A 23 34.57 25.63 10.44
C LEU A 23 33.34 26.14 9.66
N TYR A 24 32.36 25.29 9.35
CA TYR A 24 30.97 25.75 9.08
C TYR A 24 29.90 24.65 9.19
N PHE A 25 29.99 23.78 10.21
CA PHE A 25 28.84 23.01 10.70
C PHE A 25 28.78 22.84 12.25
N ASP A 26 29.71 23.47 12.99
CA ASP A 26 29.83 23.39 14.46
C ASP A 26 29.46 24.69 15.20
N LEU A 27 28.50 25.49 14.68
CA LEU A 27 28.11 26.77 15.32
C LEU A 27 26.61 26.92 15.66
N ILE A 28 25.83 25.83 15.69
CA ILE A 28 24.49 25.81 16.33
C ILE A 28 24.31 24.59 17.25
N CYS A 29 25.38 24.12 17.91
CA CYS A 29 25.31 23.06 18.95
C CYS A 29 26.16 23.31 20.21
N LEU A 30 26.87 24.44 20.34
CA LEU A 30 27.81 24.67 21.46
C LEU A 30 27.67 26.04 22.16
N LEU A 31 26.43 26.54 22.27
CA LEU A 31 26.08 27.60 23.23
C LEU A 31 24.78 27.30 24.00
N SER A 32 24.69 26.09 24.57
CA SER A 32 23.93 25.80 25.81
C SER A 32 24.21 24.36 26.26
N PHE A 33 25.11 24.17 27.24
CA PHE A 33 24.89 23.36 28.46
C PHE A 33 26.20 23.09 29.24
N HIS A 34 26.08 23.20 30.57
CA HIS A 34 27.05 23.02 31.67
C HIS A 34 27.74 24.30 32.17
N SER A 35 27.69 24.69 33.46
CA SER A 35 26.93 24.26 34.67
C SER A 35 27.14 25.38 35.74
N PRO A 36 26.74 25.23 37.02
CA PRO A 36 25.40 25.05 37.58
C PRO A 36 25.02 26.16 38.60
N SER A 37 23.81 26.06 39.19
CA SER A 37 23.41 26.67 40.48
C SER A 37 23.08 28.18 40.52
N LEU A 38 21.77 28.50 40.57
CA LEU A 38 21.19 29.32 41.66
C LEU A 38 19.66 29.24 41.68
N TYR A 39 19.09 29.15 42.88
CA TYR A 39 17.65 29.07 43.17
C TYR A 39 16.92 30.41 42.89
N LEU A 40 15.68 30.39 42.39
CA LEU A 40 14.45 30.81 43.13
C LEU A 40 13.17 30.91 42.26
N SER A 41 12.05 30.50 42.88
CA SER A 41 10.64 30.96 42.67
C SER A 41 9.97 30.96 41.27
N THR A 42 9.08 29.96 41.08
CA THR A 42 7.61 30.03 40.81
C THR A 42 6.97 31.09 39.86
N PRO A 43 5.83 30.76 39.21
CA PRO A 43 5.48 31.29 37.89
C PRO A 43 4.56 32.52 37.89
N SER A 44 4.58 33.24 36.75
CA SER A 44 3.59 34.26 36.41
C SER A 44 2.93 33.96 35.07
N ILE A 45 1.62 33.72 35.10
CA ILE A 45 0.75 33.70 33.92
C ILE A 45 0.67 35.12 33.35
N VAL A 46 0.89 35.27 32.04
CA VAL A 46 0.56 36.51 31.32
C VAL A 46 -0.16 36.14 30.03
N SER A 47 -1.49 36.30 30.04
CA SER A 47 -2.33 36.25 28.85
C SER A 47 -2.30 37.61 28.15
N ILE A 48 -2.02 37.64 26.85
CA ILE A 48 -2.15 38.82 25.98
C ILE A 48 -2.89 38.39 24.71
N PRO A 49 -3.81 39.23 24.16
CA PRO A 49 -4.97 38.72 23.43
C PRO A 49 -4.80 38.69 21.91
N SER A 50 -5.80 38.10 21.25
CA SER A 50 -6.06 38.24 19.83
C SER A 50 -6.41 39.69 19.46
N ASP A 51 -5.63 40.31 18.58
CA ASP A 51 -6.20 41.03 17.43
C ASP A 51 -5.17 41.25 16.30
N GLU A 52 -5.67 41.55 15.10
CA GLU A 52 -4.86 41.71 13.89
C GLU A 52 -4.24 43.12 13.73
N SER A 53 -3.32 43.23 12.76
CA SER A 53 -2.68 44.44 12.19
C SER A 53 -1.43 45.02 12.89
N ILE A 54 -0.28 44.93 12.20
CA ILE A 54 0.72 45.99 11.91
C ILE A 54 1.94 45.36 11.19
N VAL A 55 2.32 45.92 10.04
CA VAL A 55 3.44 45.55 9.13
C VAL A 55 3.83 46.83 8.36
N PRO A 56 5.07 47.06 7.84
CA PRO A 56 6.35 46.31 7.90
C PRO A 56 7.52 47.10 8.50
N GLY A 57 8.71 46.46 8.65
CA GLY A 57 9.93 47.23 8.93
C GLY A 57 11.30 46.56 9.05
N TYR A 58 11.55 45.34 8.59
CA TYR A 58 12.92 44.75 8.58
C TYR A 58 13.12 43.74 7.43
N PHE A 59 13.51 44.21 6.24
CA PHE A 59 14.12 43.39 5.18
C PHE A 59 15.03 44.28 4.32
N SER A 60 16.25 44.49 4.79
CA SER A 60 17.40 45.02 4.05
C SER A 60 18.66 44.49 4.73
N ILE A 61 19.78 44.39 4.01
CA ILE A 61 21.00 43.64 4.38
C ILE A 61 20.85 42.11 4.22
N ALA A 62 20.58 41.65 2.98
CA ALA A 62 20.79 40.25 2.58
C ALA A 62 21.03 40.01 1.07
N CYS A 63 21.12 41.06 0.22
CA CYS A 63 21.24 40.90 -1.24
C CYS A 63 22.60 41.30 -1.85
N ASP A 64 23.47 42.01 -1.13
CA ASP A 64 24.67 42.67 -1.72
C ASP A 64 25.93 41.78 -1.86
N VAL A 65 25.81 40.43 -1.79
CA VAL A 65 26.99 39.53 -1.80
C VAL A 65 27.02 38.58 -3.01
N THR A 66 25.94 38.44 -3.77
CA THR A 66 25.88 37.50 -4.90
C THR A 66 26.21 38.09 -6.27
N GLU A 67 26.26 39.42 -6.44
CA GLU A 67 26.54 40.06 -7.75
C GLU A 67 28.05 40.25 -8.09
N GLN A 68 28.99 39.88 -7.21
CA GLN A 68 30.43 40.13 -7.44
C GLN A 68 31.28 38.94 -7.91
N LEU A 69 30.70 37.75 -8.15
CA LEU A 69 31.49 36.54 -8.47
C LEU A 69 31.43 36.06 -9.94
N ASP A 70 30.58 36.62 -10.79
CA ASP A 70 30.40 36.13 -12.18
C ASP A 70 31.38 36.72 -13.23
N HIS A 71 32.37 37.52 -12.81
CA HIS A 71 33.08 38.40 -13.75
C HIS A 71 34.45 37.93 -14.31
N ASN A 72 34.97 36.73 -13.99
CA ASN A 72 36.39 36.41 -14.24
C ASN A 72 36.78 35.10 -14.97
N PHE A 73 35.88 34.18 -15.35
CA PHE A 73 36.29 32.94 -16.06
C PHE A 73 35.30 32.44 -17.14
N PRO A 74 35.65 32.51 -18.44
CA PRO A 74 34.84 31.95 -19.52
C PRO A 74 35.51 30.74 -20.22
N ILE A 75 35.04 29.51 -19.97
CA ILE A 75 35.28 28.35 -20.86
C ILE A 75 34.01 27.49 -20.95
N PRO A 76 33.45 27.22 -22.14
CA PRO A 76 32.23 26.44 -22.30
C PRO A 76 32.49 24.97 -22.68
N SER A 77 31.96 24.02 -21.91
CA SER A 77 31.36 22.77 -22.42
C SER A 77 30.73 21.94 -21.28
N ILE A 78 29.78 21.07 -21.61
CA ILE A 78 29.10 20.13 -20.70
C ILE A 78 28.27 20.81 -19.57
N LYS A 79 27.20 21.52 -19.96
CA LYS A 79 25.98 21.71 -19.13
C LYS A 79 24.81 22.23 -19.99
N HIS A 80 24.33 21.40 -20.91
CA HIS A 80 23.14 21.70 -21.73
C HIS A 80 22.27 20.47 -22.02
N ARG A 81 21.89 19.79 -20.93
CA ARG A 81 20.64 19.04 -20.75
C ARG A 81 20.55 18.65 -19.26
N ILE A 82 19.32 18.53 -18.76
CA ILE A 82 18.96 18.23 -17.35
C ILE A 82 19.11 19.46 -16.41
N LEU A 83 18.07 19.69 -15.58
CA LEU A 83 17.90 20.73 -14.53
C LEU A 83 17.54 22.18 -14.92
N LYS A 84 16.34 22.37 -15.51
CA LYS A 84 15.21 23.22 -15.02
C LYS A 84 14.17 23.40 -16.14
N PRO A 85 12.85 23.47 -15.85
CA PRO A 85 12.27 24.38 -14.86
C PRO A 85 11.27 23.74 -13.88
N ILE A 86 11.73 23.45 -12.66
CA ILE A 86 10.89 23.48 -11.45
C ILE A 86 11.71 24.22 -10.40
N PHE A 87 11.37 25.49 -10.16
CA PHE A 87 11.65 26.30 -8.96
C PHE A 87 11.23 27.75 -9.27
N ALA A 88 9.93 27.95 -9.34
CA ALA A 88 9.24 29.22 -9.18
C ALA A 88 7.93 28.94 -8.45
N THR A 89 7.47 29.88 -7.63
CA THR A 89 6.23 29.83 -6.81
C THR A 89 6.10 28.67 -5.81
N MET A 90 6.80 28.78 -4.68
CA MET A 90 6.27 28.31 -3.38
C MET A 90 6.02 29.54 -2.49
N PRO A 91 4.83 29.72 -1.89
CA PRO A 91 4.61 30.71 -0.85
C PRO A 91 5.13 30.20 0.52
N PRO A 92 5.50 31.09 1.46
CA PRO A 92 6.05 30.68 2.75
C PRO A 92 5.00 29.97 3.63
N THR A 93 5.40 28.84 4.21
CA THR A 93 4.56 28.02 5.10
C THR A 93 4.48 28.62 6.50
N ASN A 94 3.28 29.05 6.90
CA ASN A 94 2.90 29.13 8.31
C ASN A 94 1.36 29.11 8.43
N LYS A 95 0.77 27.92 8.35
CA LYS A 95 -0.61 27.66 8.76
C LYS A 95 -0.69 26.31 9.45
N THR A 96 -1.17 26.31 10.68
CA THR A 96 -1.68 25.13 11.38
C THR A 96 -2.80 24.51 10.54
N TRP A 97 -2.71 23.23 10.21
CA TRP A 97 -3.75 22.52 9.47
C TRP A 97 -4.94 22.21 10.38
N HIS A 98 -5.84 23.19 10.55
CA HIS A 98 -7.20 22.89 10.99
C HIS A 98 -7.98 22.37 9.79
N ILE A 99 -8.03 21.04 9.63
CA ILE A 99 -8.90 20.39 8.67
C ILE A 99 -10.34 20.56 9.16
N ASN A 100 -11.08 21.50 8.57
CA ASN A 100 -12.52 21.62 8.78
C ASN A 100 -13.24 20.39 8.21
N HIS A 101 -13.46 19.38 9.06
CA HIS A 101 -14.17 18.12 8.80
C HIS A 101 -15.69 18.31 8.51
N ARG A 102 -16.09 19.35 7.76
CA ARG A 102 -17.50 19.71 7.52
C ARG A 102 -17.86 20.19 6.11
N GLU A 103 -16.92 20.46 5.20
CA GLU A 103 -17.26 21.05 3.89
C GLU A 103 -17.22 20.08 2.69
N GLU A 104 -16.59 18.90 2.80
CA GLU A 104 -16.56 17.92 1.68
C GLU A 104 -17.84 17.09 1.51
N LEU A 105 -18.77 17.11 2.47
CA LEU A 105 -20.03 16.35 2.39
C LEU A 105 -21.06 16.91 1.39
N ASN A 106 -20.77 18.06 0.75
CA ASN A 106 -21.67 18.72 -0.21
C ASN A 106 -21.19 18.63 -1.68
N GLY A 107 -20.18 17.81 -1.98
CA GLY A 107 -19.92 17.36 -3.34
C GLY A 107 -21.10 16.50 -3.80
N GLY A 108 -21.90 17.02 -4.74
CA GLY A 108 -23.17 16.40 -5.14
C GLY A 108 -23.00 14.96 -5.60
N HIS A 109 -23.47 14.01 -4.79
CA HIS A 109 -23.53 12.60 -5.15
C HIS A 109 -24.39 12.44 -6.40
N ASN A 110 -23.78 11.99 -7.50
CA ASN A 110 -24.53 11.61 -8.69
C ASN A 110 -25.03 10.17 -8.55
N ASP A 111 -25.96 9.95 -7.61
CA ASP A 111 -26.56 8.64 -7.28
C ASP A 111 -27.31 7.99 -8.47
N LYS A 112 -27.38 8.70 -9.61
CA LYS A 112 -27.97 8.22 -10.86
C LYS A 112 -26.95 7.63 -11.83
N GLN A 113 -25.65 7.93 -11.70
CA GLN A 113 -24.65 7.34 -12.56
C GLN A 113 -24.35 5.91 -12.08
N GLN A 114 -24.50 4.98 -13.03
CA GLN A 114 -24.22 3.56 -12.85
C GLN A 114 -22.89 3.23 -13.51
N PHE A 115 -22.17 2.31 -12.88
CA PHE A 115 -20.85 1.86 -13.30
C PHE A 115 -20.84 0.34 -13.40
N ILE A 116 -19.82 -0.20 -14.08
CA ILE A 116 -19.57 -1.63 -14.19
C ILE A 116 -18.13 -1.86 -13.77
N CYS A 117 -17.92 -2.77 -12.80
CA CYS A 117 -16.59 -3.26 -12.48
C CYS A 117 -16.22 -4.37 -13.48
N PRO A 118 -15.15 -4.22 -14.27
CA PRO A 118 -14.65 -5.32 -15.09
C PRO A 118 -14.13 -6.48 -14.22
N SER A 119 -14.06 -7.68 -14.79
CA SER A 119 -13.30 -8.79 -14.20
C SER A 119 -11.81 -8.41 -14.11
N GLU A 120 -11.09 -8.89 -13.09
CA GLU A 120 -9.62 -8.79 -13.02
C GLU A 120 -8.89 -9.51 -14.18
N THR A 121 -9.60 -10.33 -14.96
CA THR A 121 -9.05 -10.91 -16.19
C THR A 121 -9.01 -9.94 -17.38
N SER A 122 -9.62 -8.76 -17.25
CA SER A 122 -9.73 -7.71 -18.28
C SER A 122 -8.37 -7.04 -18.55
N PRO A 123 -8.20 -6.31 -19.68
CA PRO A 123 -6.93 -5.63 -19.97
C PRO A 123 -6.59 -4.56 -18.92
N HIS A 124 -5.36 -4.60 -18.39
CA HIS A 124 -4.87 -3.59 -17.45
C HIS A 124 -4.04 -2.50 -18.13
N ILE A 125 -4.08 -1.30 -17.57
CA ILE A 125 -3.14 -0.21 -17.87
C ILE A 125 -1.86 -0.38 -17.05
N ALA A 126 -2.00 -0.79 -15.78
CA ALA A 126 -0.92 -1.02 -14.83
C ALA A 126 -1.39 -1.82 -13.61
N THR A 127 -0.45 -2.34 -12.82
CA THR A 127 -0.68 -2.77 -11.44
C THR A 127 -0.23 -1.69 -10.46
N LEU A 128 -1.02 -1.38 -9.44
CA LEU A 128 -0.57 -0.64 -8.27
C LEU A 128 -0.05 -1.60 -7.19
N LEU A 129 1.04 -1.22 -6.54
CA LEU A 129 1.61 -1.85 -5.35
C LEU A 129 1.92 -0.78 -4.30
N SER A 130 1.91 -1.13 -3.02
CA SER A 130 2.47 -0.30 -1.94
C SER A 130 3.71 -0.96 -1.34
N PHE A 131 4.79 -0.20 -1.23
CA PHE A 131 6.00 -0.59 -0.53
C PHE A 131 5.73 -0.59 0.99
N PRO A 132 6.18 -1.61 1.74
CA PRO A 132 5.96 -1.68 3.17
C PRO A 132 6.59 -0.48 3.89
N SER A 133 5.98 -0.05 5.00
CA SER A 133 6.51 1.01 5.85
C SER A 133 6.75 0.50 7.27
N ALA A 134 7.83 0.98 7.89
CA ALA A 134 8.11 0.76 9.32
C ALA A 134 7.06 1.38 10.27
N ARG A 135 6.09 2.16 9.76
CA ARG A 135 4.94 2.65 10.54
C ARG A 135 3.84 1.61 10.77
N SER A 136 3.83 0.50 10.01
CA SER A 136 2.83 -0.57 10.11
C SER A 136 3.44 -1.97 10.24
N THR A 137 4.69 -2.17 9.81
CA THR A 137 5.32 -3.50 9.69
C THR A 137 6.24 -3.80 10.86
N LEU A 138 6.14 -5.01 11.43
CA LEU A 138 7.07 -5.52 12.46
C LEU A 138 8.55 -5.38 12.01
N PRO A 139 9.46 -4.89 12.88
CA PRO A 139 10.87 -4.69 12.53
C PRO A 139 11.58 -5.94 11.96
N GLU A 140 11.29 -7.12 12.49
CA GLU A 140 11.86 -8.41 12.10
C GLU A 140 11.27 -9.00 10.80
N LEU A 141 10.11 -8.49 10.38
CA LEU A 141 9.52 -8.79 9.07
C LEU A 141 9.87 -7.72 8.03
N TYR A 142 10.14 -6.47 8.44
CA TYR A 142 10.26 -5.32 7.55
C TYR A 142 11.27 -5.47 6.40
N GLU A 143 12.46 -6.03 6.65
CA GLU A 143 13.45 -6.36 5.61
C GLU A 143 12.92 -7.43 4.63
N LYS A 144 12.20 -8.44 5.13
CA LYS A 144 11.68 -9.55 4.33
C LYS A 144 10.49 -9.11 3.48
N THR A 145 9.50 -8.43 4.07
CA THR A 145 8.32 -7.92 3.35
C THR A 145 8.71 -6.95 2.25
N ARG A 146 9.71 -6.07 2.47
CA ARG A 146 10.26 -5.21 1.41
C ARG A 146 10.88 -6.04 0.26
N ASN A 147 11.63 -7.10 0.59
CA ASN A 147 12.21 -7.98 -0.42
C ASN A 147 11.15 -8.75 -1.23
N GLU A 148 10.08 -9.21 -0.58
CA GLU A 148 8.95 -9.91 -1.22
C GLU A 148 8.15 -8.98 -2.13
N ILE A 149 7.83 -7.75 -1.69
CA ILE A 149 7.14 -6.75 -2.53
C ILE A 149 7.98 -6.37 -3.77
N ILE A 150 9.31 -6.24 -3.64
CA ILE A 150 10.20 -6.02 -4.80
C ILE A 150 10.23 -7.26 -5.72
N SER A 151 10.19 -8.47 -5.17
CA SER A 151 10.10 -9.71 -5.96
C SER A 151 8.79 -9.80 -6.74
N LEU A 152 7.67 -9.46 -6.10
CA LEU A 152 6.35 -9.39 -6.72
C LEU A 152 6.29 -8.33 -7.81
N ALA A 153 6.72 -7.09 -7.51
CA ALA A 153 6.78 -5.99 -8.48
C ALA A 153 7.59 -6.36 -9.73
N THR A 154 8.78 -6.96 -9.55
CA THR A 154 9.62 -7.39 -10.69
C THR A 154 9.08 -8.61 -11.44
N THR A 155 8.25 -9.44 -10.81
CA THR A 155 7.55 -10.56 -11.46
C THR A 155 6.39 -10.06 -12.32
N ILE A 156 5.58 -9.15 -11.78
CA ILE A 156 4.44 -8.51 -12.46
C ILE A 156 4.91 -7.61 -13.60
N ALA A 157 6.03 -6.90 -13.44
CA ALA A 157 6.56 -5.96 -14.43
C ALA A 157 7.04 -6.61 -15.75
N ALA A 158 7.03 -7.94 -15.84
CA ALA A 158 7.19 -8.68 -17.08
C ALA A 158 5.93 -8.75 -17.96
N PHE A 159 4.76 -8.48 -17.37
CA PHE A 159 3.44 -8.54 -17.99
C PHE A 159 2.88 -7.15 -18.28
N GLU A 160 3.01 -6.22 -17.33
CA GLU A 160 2.43 -4.88 -17.41
C GLU A 160 3.21 -3.83 -16.60
N PRO A 161 2.98 -2.52 -16.81
CA PRO A 161 3.58 -1.48 -15.97
C PRO A 161 3.19 -1.60 -14.50
N VAL A 162 4.11 -1.30 -13.60
CA VAL A 162 3.90 -1.33 -12.14
C VAL A 162 4.11 0.05 -11.52
N ARG A 163 3.18 0.48 -10.67
CA ARG A 163 3.23 1.72 -9.89
C ARG A 163 3.43 1.38 -8.42
N LEU A 164 4.68 1.37 -7.98
CA LEU A 164 5.06 1.06 -6.62
C LEU A 164 5.05 2.35 -5.78
N HIS A 165 3.99 2.53 -5.01
CA HIS A 165 3.84 3.64 -4.08
C HIS A 165 4.73 3.42 -2.85
N ALA A 166 5.49 4.43 -2.44
CA ALA A 166 6.34 4.37 -1.26
C ALA A 166 6.37 5.72 -0.53
N ARG A 167 6.56 5.68 0.79
CA ARG A 167 6.74 6.91 1.57
C ARG A 167 7.99 7.67 1.10
N PRO A 168 8.00 9.01 1.17
CA PRO A 168 9.14 9.83 0.77
C PRO A 168 10.49 9.40 1.38
N GLU A 169 10.46 8.92 2.61
CA GLU A 169 11.59 8.37 3.37
C GLU A 169 12.08 7.01 2.84
N ASP A 170 11.18 6.16 2.33
CA ASP A 170 11.46 4.79 1.88
C ASP A 170 11.84 4.71 0.38
N LEU A 171 11.55 5.74 -0.42
CA LEU A 171 11.84 5.78 -1.88
C LEU A 171 13.28 5.38 -2.23
N ARG A 172 14.28 5.87 -1.49
CA ARG A 172 15.69 5.52 -1.75
C ARG A 172 16.00 4.05 -1.43
N SER A 173 15.29 3.44 -0.48
CA SER A 173 15.40 2.00 -0.20
C SER A 173 14.80 1.21 -1.34
N ALA A 174 13.61 1.57 -1.82
CA ALA A 174 12.96 0.89 -2.94
C ALA A 174 13.80 0.98 -4.23
N GLU A 175 14.36 2.17 -4.53
CA GLU A 175 15.25 2.39 -5.69
C GLU A 175 16.53 1.53 -5.60
N ALA A 176 17.18 1.48 -4.44
CA ALA A 176 18.36 0.64 -4.23
C ALA A 176 18.05 -0.86 -4.41
N MET A 177 16.95 -1.34 -3.83
CA MET A 177 16.53 -2.74 -3.93
C MET A 177 16.15 -3.14 -5.36
N LEU A 178 15.54 -2.23 -6.14
CA LEU A 178 15.29 -2.45 -7.57
C LEU A 178 16.60 -2.52 -8.38
N ALA A 179 17.57 -1.65 -8.08
CA ALA A 179 18.88 -1.67 -8.72
C ALA A 179 19.66 -2.98 -8.43
N GLU A 180 19.53 -3.52 -7.21
CA GLU A 180 20.11 -4.81 -6.81
C GLU A 180 19.51 -6.02 -7.55
N ARG A 181 18.28 -5.92 -8.08
CA ARG A 181 17.67 -6.96 -8.93
C ARG A 181 18.15 -6.94 -10.38
N SER A 182 18.82 -5.87 -10.83
CA SER A 182 19.32 -5.71 -12.22
C SER A 182 20.16 -6.87 -12.77
N PRO A 183 20.99 -7.59 -11.98
CA PRO A 183 21.73 -8.76 -12.48
C PRO A 183 20.86 -9.99 -12.79
N SER A 184 19.68 -10.11 -12.18
CA SER A 184 18.78 -11.28 -12.29
C SER A 184 17.47 -10.99 -13.03
N THR A 185 17.09 -9.72 -13.17
CA THR A 185 15.84 -9.28 -13.79
C THR A 185 16.12 -8.52 -15.10
N PRO A 186 15.46 -8.86 -16.22
CA PRO A 186 15.62 -8.13 -17.48
C PRO A 186 15.37 -6.62 -17.33
N THR A 187 16.24 -5.80 -17.91
CA THR A 187 16.18 -4.32 -17.78
C THR A 187 14.83 -3.75 -18.16
N ALA A 188 14.18 -4.28 -19.21
CA ALA A 188 12.84 -3.86 -19.64
C ALA A 188 11.77 -4.08 -18.55
N HIS A 189 11.90 -5.08 -17.68
CA HIS A 189 10.97 -5.26 -16.55
C HIS A 189 11.23 -4.22 -15.46
N LEU A 190 12.48 -3.82 -15.23
CA LEU A 190 12.80 -2.75 -14.28
C LEU A 190 12.35 -1.38 -14.79
N GLU A 191 12.45 -1.13 -16.10
CA GLU A 191 11.93 0.08 -16.76
C GLU A 191 10.40 0.18 -16.72
N ASN A 192 9.69 -0.95 -16.57
CA ASN A 192 8.24 -1.00 -16.35
C ASN A 192 7.82 -0.63 -14.91
N ILE A 193 8.75 -0.50 -13.96
CA ILE A 193 8.43 -0.14 -12.56
C ILE A 193 8.65 1.35 -12.33
N THR A 194 7.57 2.06 -11.98
CA THR A 194 7.60 3.47 -11.58
C THR A 194 7.44 3.58 -10.06
N LEU A 195 8.39 4.24 -9.40
CA LEU A 195 8.28 4.61 -7.98
C LEU A 195 7.42 5.87 -7.83
N VAL A 196 6.39 5.80 -6.99
CA VAL A 196 5.46 6.91 -6.73
C VAL A 196 5.56 7.35 -5.28
N SER A 197 5.84 8.63 -5.05
CA SER A 197 5.94 9.21 -3.70
C SER A 197 4.54 9.42 -3.11
N ALA A 198 4.17 8.63 -2.10
CA ALA A 198 2.87 8.74 -1.44
C ALA A 198 2.95 8.33 0.04
N PRO A 199 2.18 8.95 0.95
CA PRO A 199 2.16 8.60 2.37
C PRO A 199 1.35 7.31 2.62
N THR A 200 1.85 6.17 2.10
CA THR A 200 1.26 4.85 2.32
C THR A 200 1.86 4.25 3.59
N ASN A 201 1.05 3.83 4.57
CA ASN A 201 1.57 3.12 5.75
C ASN A 201 1.46 1.61 5.55
N HIS A 202 0.37 1.14 4.96
CA HIS A 202 0.12 -0.28 4.64
C HIS A 202 0.69 -0.67 3.28
N CYS A 203 1.14 -1.93 3.13
CA CYS A 203 1.38 -2.50 1.80
C CYS A 203 0.08 -3.01 1.12
N TRP A 204 -1.03 -3.01 1.86
CA TRP A 204 -2.36 -3.52 1.50
C TRP A 204 -3.13 -2.59 0.54
N ILE A 205 -2.59 -2.34 -0.65
CA ILE A 205 -3.20 -1.44 -1.64
C ILE A 205 -4.50 -1.98 -2.25
N ARG A 206 -4.78 -3.29 -2.13
CA ARG A 206 -6.08 -3.88 -2.48
C ARG A 206 -7.21 -3.28 -1.65
N ASP A 207 -6.96 -3.02 -0.37
CA ASP A 207 -7.97 -2.57 0.59
C ASP A 207 -7.95 -1.04 0.76
N THR A 208 -6.76 -0.44 0.68
CA THR A 208 -6.57 1.01 0.86
C THR A 208 -6.61 1.82 -0.44
N GLY A 209 -6.50 1.16 -1.59
CA GLY A 209 -6.48 1.77 -2.92
C GLY A 209 -7.86 1.95 -3.56
N PRO A 210 -7.92 2.60 -4.73
CA PRO A 210 -9.17 2.82 -5.45
C PRO A 210 -9.54 1.63 -6.35
N VAL A 211 -10.84 1.34 -6.48
CA VAL A 211 -11.35 0.26 -7.34
C VAL A 211 -11.81 0.84 -8.68
N TYR A 212 -11.12 0.49 -9.77
CA TYR A 212 -11.37 1.05 -11.10
C TYR A 212 -12.63 0.44 -11.74
N VAL A 213 -13.44 1.30 -12.34
CA VAL A 213 -14.72 0.94 -12.99
C VAL A 213 -14.92 1.73 -14.27
N ARG A 214 -15.79 1.25 -15.15
CA ARG A 214 -16.23 1.97 -16.35
C ARG A 214 -17.66 2.46 -16.20
N SER A 215 -18.03 3.49 -16.96
CA SER A 215 -19.43 3.92 -17.07
C SER A 215 -20.31 2.78 -17.59
N ALA A 216 -21.56 2.70 -17.12
CA ALA A 216 -22.57 1.83 -17.72
C ALA A 216 -23.10 2.39 -19.06
N ASP A 217 -22.87 3.68 -19.34
CA ASP A 217 -23.05 4.26 -20.67
C ASP A 217 -21.82 3.95 -21.53
N GLU A 218 -21.97 3.06 -22.52
CA GLU A 218 -20.87 2.65 -23.42
C GLU A 218 -20.32 3.80 -24.29
N THR A 219 -21.00 4.95 -24.35
CA THR A 219 -20.51 6.14 -25.06
C THR A 219 -19.57 7.00 -24.23
N ASP A 220 -19.54 6.79 -22.91
CA ASP A 220 -18.70 7.50 -21.95
C ASP A 220 -17.36 6.77 -21.77
N THR A 221 -16.31 7.37 -22.33
CA THR A 221 -14.93 6.85 -22.33
C THR A 221 -14.11 7.37 -21.14
N THR A 222 -14.74 8.02 -20.17
CA THR A 222 -14.08 8.51 -18.96
C THR A 222 -13.64 7.35 -18.07
N ARG A 223 -12.38 7.37 -17.59
CA ARG A 223 -11.93 6.44 -16.53
C ARG A 223 -12.52 6.85 -15.20
N TYR A 224 -13.10 5.89 -14.48
CA TYR A 224 -13.67 6.08 -13.16
C TYR A 224 -12.98 5.16 -12.15
N ALA A 225 -12.91 5.61 -10.90
CA ALA A 225 -12.43 4.77 -9.82
C ALA A 225 -13.15 5.12 -8.51
N ILE A 226 -13.60 4.09 -7.81
CA ILE A 226 -14.34 4.21 -6.55
C ILE A 226 -13.35 4.39 -5.41
N ASP A 227 -13.63 5.37 -4.56
CA ASP A 227 -13.05 5.47 -3.24
C ASP A 227 -14.05 4.92 -2.21
N PHE A 228 -13.80 3.70 -1.73
CA PHE A 228 -14.64 2.98 -0.78
C PHE A 228 -14.44 3.39 0.68
N LYS A 229 -13.74 4.51 0.97
CA LYS A 229 -13.59 5.07 2.32
C LYS A 229 -13.05 4.04 3.34
N PHE A 230 -11.87 3.50 3.03
CA PHE A 230 -11.16 2.54 3.85
C PHE A 230 -11.20 2.90 5.35
N CYS A 231 -11.44 1.90 6.21
CA CYS A 231 -11.74 2.15 7.63
C CYS A 231 -10.94 1.28 8.62
N GLU A 232 -9.71 0.92 8.27
CA GLU A 232 -8.83 0.06 9.10
C GLU A 232 -9.55 -1.24 9.49
N TRP A 233 -10.18 -1.88 8.50
CA TRP A 233 -11.02 -3.08 8.62
C TRP A 233 -12.05 -2.99 9.77
N GLY A 234 -12.71 -1.84 9.88
CA GLY A 234 -13.75 -1.58 10.88
C GLY A 234 -13.23 -1.21 12.27
N HIS A 235 -12.04 -0.58 12.34
CA HIS A 235 -11.43 -0.06 13.58
C HIS A 235 -11.30 -1.12 14.69
N LYS A 236 -10.88 -2.34 14.33
CA LYS A 236 -10.90 -3.51 15.23
C LYS A 236 -9.82 -3.47 16.30
N ILE A 237 -9.76 -4.54 17.10
CA ILE A 237 -8.93 -4.71 18.31
C ILE A 237 -7.43 -4.44 18.06
N THR A 238 -7.01 -4.39 16.80
CA THR A 238 -5.81 -3.70 16.33
C THR A 238 -5.74 -2.18 16.67
N GLU A 239 -6.54 -1.60 17.58
CA GLU A 239 -6.30 -0.25 18.15
C GLU A 239 -4.90 -0.13 18.79
N ARG A 240 -4.25 -1.26 19.13
CA ARG A 240 -2.81 -1.29 19.41
C ARG A 240 -1.96 -0.82 18.21
N ILE A 241 -2.27 -1.29 17.00
CA ILE A 241 -1.62 -0.91 15.75
C ILE A 241 -2.18 0.43 15.23
N TYR A 242 -3.46 0.74 15.48
CA TYR A 242 -4.25 1.82 14.87
C TYR A 242 -4.79 2.81 15.93
N GLY A 243 -4.01 3.18 16.93
CA GLY A 243 -4.53 3.97 18.05
C GLY A 243 -3.46 4.48 19.00
N SER A 244 -3.86 4.83 20.22
CA SER A 244 -2.90 5.25 21.25
C SER A 244 -2.27 4.03 21.92
N ALA A 245 -0.94 4.01 22.04
CA ALA A 245 -0.20 2.93 22.70
C ALA A 245 -0.65 2.62 24.13
N ASN A 246 -1.34 3.56 24.79
CA ASN A 246 -1.83 3.50 26.17
C ASN A 246 -3.38 3.45 26.27
N SER A 247 -4.10 3.07 25.22
CA SER A 247 -5.56 2.94 25.29
C SER A 247 -5.99 1.61 25.94
N PRO A 248 -7.18 1.54 26.58
CA PRO A 248 -7.69 0.29 27.13
C PRO A 248 -7.87 -0.82 26.08
N ALA A 249 -8.16 -0.46 24.82
CA ALA A 249 -8.25 -1.41 23.73
C ALA A 249 -6.86 -1.92 23.29
N ALA A 250 -5.82 -1.06 23.32
CA ALA A 250 -4.45 -1.50 23.10
C ALA A 250 -3.96 -2.46 24.21
N GLU A 251 -4.34 -2.23 25.47
CA GLU A 251 -4.09 -3.16 26.57
C GLU A 251 -4.85 -4.49 26.40
N GLU A 252 -6.11 -4.44 25.97
CA GLU A 252 -6.94 -5.61 25.64
C GLU A 252 -6.33 -6.44 24.51
N ALA A 253 -5.90 -5.78 23.43
CA ALA A 253 -5.28 -6.40 22.25
C ALA A 253 -4.03 -7.20 22.60
N ILE A 254 -3.12 -6.60 23.39
CA ILE A 254 -1.91 -7.28 23.89
C ILE A 254 -2.26 -8.46 24.81
N ARG A 255 -3.39 -8.40 25.54
CA ARG A 255 -3.82 -9.51 26.40
C ARG A 255 -4.41 -10.68 25.61
N ILE A 256 -5.15 -10.40 24.54
CA ILE A 256 -5.76 -11.44 23.67
C ILE A 256 -4.70 -12.06 22.76
N SER A 257 -3.91 -11.22 22.10
CA SER A 257 -2.93 -11.61 21.08
C SER A 257 -1.59 -10.92 21.40
N PRO A 258 -0.77 -11.50 22.29
CA PRO A 258 0.49 -10.91 22.74
C PRO A 258 1.47 -10.58 21.61
N GLN A 259 1.34 -11.21 20.44
CA GLN A 259 2.14 -10.88 19.26
C GLN A 259 1.99 -9.41 18.83
N TYR A 260 0.87 -8.74 19.12
CA TYR A 260 0.69 -7.30 18.84
C TYR A 260 1.42 -6.36 19.82
N GLY A 261 2.12 -6.88 20.82
CA GLY A 261 2.94 -6.09 21.75
C GLY A 261 4.04 -5.29 21.03
N ASP A 262 4.75 -5.94 20.11
CA ASP A 262 5.91 -5.38 19.40
C ASP A 262 5.57 -4.69 18.07
N TRP A 263 4.30 -4.71 17.64
CA TRP A 263 3.87 -4.02 16.43
C TRP A 263 3.97 -2.49 16.56
N PRO A 264 4.36 -1.78 15.48
CA PRO A 264 4.28 -0.33 15.43
C PRO A 264 2.87 0.19 15.72
N VAL A 265 2.81 1.29 16.49
CA VAL A 265 1.57 1.97 16.84
C VAL A 265 1.41 3.20 15.95
N MET A 266 0.36 3.23 15.12
CA MET A 266 0.06 4.35 14.24
C MET A 266 -0.74 5.44 14.96
N ASP A 267 -0.18 6.65 14.96
CA ASP A 267 -0.89 7.86 15.35
C ASP A 267 -2.10 8.18 14.45
N GLU A 268 -2.97 9.06 14.95
CA GLU A 268 -4.18 9.53 14.25
C GLU A 268 -3.87 10.07 12.83
N ALA A 269 -2.70 10.69 12.63
CA ALA A 269 -2.30 11.19 11.32
C ALA A 269 -1.98 10.05 10.33
N ALA A 270 -1.32 8.97 10.75
CA ALA A 270 -1.09 7.79 9.92
C ALA A 270 -2.41 7.08 9.55
N GLN A 271 -3.35 6.99 10.49
CA GLN A 271 -4.66 6.40 10.22
C GLN A 271 -5.42 7.24 9.19
N ILE A 272 -5.43 8.57 9.34
CA ILE A 272 -6.01 9.48 8.36
C ILE A 272 -5.35 9.29 6.98
N GLU A 273 -4.01 9.23 6.91
CA GLU A 273 -3.26 8.93 5.67
C GLU A 273 -3.77 7.65 4.97
N ASN A 274 -4.06 6.57 5.73
CA ASN A 274 -4.60 5.33 5.18
C ASN A 274 -6.04 5.48 4.69
N THR A 275 -6.93 6.11 5.47
CA THR A 275 -8.35 6.29 5.09
C THR A 275 -8.56 7.16 3.84
N VAL A 276 -7.59 8.03 3.51
CA VAL A 276 -7.61 8.88 2.30
C VAL A 276 -6.68 8.38 1.19
N PHE A 277 -6.07 7.20 1.34
CA PHE A 277 -5.04 6.74 0.41
C PHE A 277 -5.56 6.53 -1.01
N ALA A 278 -6.76 5.96 -1.17
CA ALA A 278 -7.45 5.85 -2.46
C ALA A 278 -7.60 7.20 -3.17
N ALA A 279 -8.10 8.23 -2.48
CA ALA A 279 -8.16 9.59 -3.00
C ALA A 279 -6.78 10.11 -3.42
N LYS A 280 -5.73 9.82 -2.62
CA LYS A 280 -4.37 10.28 -2.89
C LYS A 280 -3.75 9.62 -4.13
N VAL A 281 -4.01 8.34 -4.36
CA VAL A 281 -3.62 7.64 -5.60
C VAL A 281 -4.25 8.34 -6.82
N LEU A 282 -5.56 8.64 -6.76
CA LEU A 282 -6.26 9.30 -7.86
C LEU A 282 -5.78 10.74 -8.11
N GLU A 283 -5.40 11.49 -7.08
CA GLU A 283 -4.73 12.78 -7.26
C GLU A 283 -3.40 12.66 -8.02
N LEU A 284 -2.61 11.62 -7.70
CA LEU A 284 -1.29 11.40 -8.30
C LEU A 284 -1.40 10.94 -9.75
N GLU A 285 -2.36 10.08 -10.10
CA GLU A 285 -2.67 9.74 -11.51
C GLU A 285 -3.11 10.97 -12.31
N ASN A 286 -4.06 11.76 -11.78
CA ASN A 286 -4.49 12.99 -12.46
C ASN A 286 -3.32 13.97 -12.65
N ALA A 287 -2.40 14.07 -11.68
CA ALA A 287 -1.21 14.90 -11.78
C ALA A 287 -0.16 14.39 -12.78
N SER A 288 -0.12 13.09 -13.08
CA SER A 288 0.73 12.52 -14.14
C SER A 288 0.14 12.69 -15.55
N GLY A 289 -1.11 13.15 -15.65
CA GLY A 289 -1.86 13.31 -16.91
C GLY A 289 -2.82 12.16 -17.20
N GLU A 290 -2.92 11.16 -16.32
CA GLU A 290 -3.86 10.05 -16.43
C GLU A 290 -5.20 10.43 -15.80
N SER A 291 -6.04 11.11 -16.59
CA SER A 291 -7.33 11.60 -16.11
C SER A 291 -8.21 10.43 -15.60
N VAL A 292 -8.61 10.52 -14.33
CA VAL A 292 -9.50 9.56 -13.66
C VAL A 292 -10.46 10.29 -12.73
N THR A 293 -11.75 9.99 -12.86
CA THR A 293 -12.80 10.62 -12.08
C THR A 293 -13.12 9.79 -10.83
N ARG A 294 -12.93 10.37 -9.65
CA ARG A 294 -13.26 9.74 -8.36
C ARG A 294 -14.77 9.57 -8.20
N VAL A 295 -15.22 8.34 -8.05
CA VAL A 295 -16.59 7.97 -7.71
C VAL A 295 -16.71 7.92 -6.19
N GLN A 296 -17.66 8.69 -5.66
CA GLN A 296 -17.98 8.69 -4.23
C GLN A 296 -19.05 7.65 -3.92
N THR A 297 -19.02 7.17 -2.69
CA THR A 297 -20.03 6.27 -2.11
C THR A 297 -20.26 6.61 -0.64
N HIS A 298 -21.36 6.10 -0.07
CA HIS A 298 -21.69 6.19 1.35
C HIS A 298 -21.37 4.91 2.14
N ILE A 299 -21.07 3.79 1.47
CA ILE A 299 -20.60 2.57 2.15
C ILE A 299 -19.08 2.62 2.38
N LYS A 300 -18.63 1.94 3.45
CA LYS A 300 -17.23 1.61 3.71
C LYS A 300 -16.98 0.17 3.24
N LEU A 301 -15.90 -0.05 2.50
CA LEU A 301 -15.58 -1.36 1.94
C LEU A 301 -14.08 -1.47 1.61
N GLU A 302 -13.55 -2.68 1.66
CA GLU A 302 -12.19 -3.02 1.27
C GLU A 302 -12.19 -3.88 0.00
N GLY A 303 -11.27 -3.64 -0.93
CA GLY A 303 -11.27 -4.30 -2.24
C GLY A 303 -11.04 -5.83 -2.18
N GLY A 304 -10.37 -6.35 -1.15
CA GLY A 304 -10.22 -7.80 -0.93
C GLY A 304 -11.49 -8.46 -0.37
N GLY A 305 -12.40 -7.64 0.17
CA GLY A 305 -13.70 -8.08 0.65
C GLY A 305 -14.71 -8.40 -0.46
N ILE A 306 -14.37 -8.17 -1.74
CA ILE A 306 -15.25 -8.37 -2.90
C ILE A 306 -14.57 -9.13 -4.03
N GLU A 307 -15.34 -9.95 -4.74
CA GLU A 307 -14.88 -10.70 -5.93
C GLU A 307 -16.00 -10.69 -7.00
N ILE A 308 -15.63 -10.41 -8.26
CA ILE A 308 -16.57 -10.03 -9.34
C ILE A 308 -16.20 -10.71 -10.67
N ASP A 309 -17.18 -11.34 -11.33
CA ASP A 309 -16.95 -12.06 -12.60
C ASP A 309 -16.88 -11.17 -13.85
N GLY A 310 -17.27 -9.90 -13.74
CA GLY A 310 -17.36 -8.95 -14.86
C GLY A 310 -18.63 -9.10 -15.74
N GLU A 311 -19.49 -10.07 -15.46
CA GLU A 311 -20.77 -10.32 -16.14
C GLU A 311 -22.00 -10.06 -15.25
N GLY A 312 -21.77 -9.55 -14.04
CA GLY A 312 -22.79 -9.06 -13.11
C GLY A 312 -22.96 -9.91 -11.85
N THR A 313 -22.03 -10.83 -11.57
CA THR A 313 -22.05 -11.70 -10.38
C THR A 313 -21.09 -11.17 -9.33
N PHE A 314 -21.54 -11.16 -8.08
CA PHE A 314 -20.80 -10.71 -6.91
C PHE A 314 -20.65 -11.86 -5.92
N MET A 315 -19.44 -12.01 -5.37
CA MET A 315 -19.15 -12.89 -4.23
C MET A 315 -18.54 -12.06 -3.09
N ALA A 316 -19.05 -12.26 -1.87
CA ALA A 316 -18.44 -11.74 -0.64
C ALA A 316 -18.95 -12.46 0.60
N THR A 317 -18.25 -12.27 1.72
CA THR A 317 -18.71 -12.61 3.07
C THR A 317 -19.56 -11.50 3.67
N GLU A 318 -20.59 -11.88 4.43
CA GLU A 318 -21.40 -10.92 5.20
C GLU A 318 -20.57 -10.26 6.31
N SER A 319 -19.71 -11.03 7.00
CA SER A 319 -18.91 -10.56 8.14
C SER A 319 -17.96 -9.40 7.85
N SER A 320 -17.45 -9.28 6.62
CA SER A 320 -16.47 -8.25 6.22
C SER A 320 -17.10 -6.98 5.67
N ILE A 321 -18.39 -6.98 5.32
CA ILE A 321 -19.08 -5.83 4.72
C ILE A 321 -20.27 -5.36 5.57
N ILE A 322 -21.02 -6.28 6.16
CA ILE A 322 -22.31 -6.00 6.81
C ILE A 322 -22.12 -5.85 8.32
N GLY A 323 -22.69 -4.79 8.88
CA GLY A 323 -22.72 -4.53 10.32
C GLY A 323 -21.91 -3.31 10.74
N ASP A 324 -22.12 -2.88 11.99
CA ASP A 324 -21.81 -1.51 12.41
C ASP A 324 -20.31 -1.16 12.48
N ALA A 325 -19.41 -2.15 12.46
CA ALA A 325 -17.97 -1.92 12.39
C ALA A 325 -17.55 -1.30 11.04
N ARG A 326 -18.16 -1.75 9.94
CA ARG A 326 -17.96 -1.19 8.60
C ARG A 326 -19.03 -0.16 8.27
N ASN A 327 -20.30 -0.58 8.27
CA ASN A 327 -21.41 0.15 7.68
C ASN A 327 -22.50 0.45 8.72
N PRO A 328 -22.25 1.36 9.69
CA PRO A 328 -23.14 1.62 10.81
C PRO A 328 -24.52 2.09 10.38
N GLY A 329 -25.53 1.33 10.80
CA GLY A 329 -26.94 1.61 10.52
C GLY A 329 -27.41 1.31 9.09
N LEU A 330 -26.59 0.70 8.22
CA LEU A 330 -26.99 0.28 6.86
C LEU A 330 -27.37 -1.21 6.84
N GLY A 331 -28.54 -1.51 6.29
CA GLY A 331 -28.99 -2.87 6.05
C GLY A 331 -28.38 -3.48 4.78
N LYS A 332 -28.34 -4.83 4.72
CA LYS A 332 -27.87 -5.59 3.55
C LYS A 332 -28.47 -5.10 2.22
N ALA A 333 -29.77 -4.81 2.18
CA ALA A 333 -30.45 -4.36 0.98
C ALA A 333 -29.99 -2.97 0.48
N GLU A 334 -29.57 -2.08 1.39
CA GLU A 334 -29.05 -0.75 1.06
C GLU A 334 -27.62 -0.87 0.51
N ILE A 335 -26.79 -1.69 1.17
CA ILE A 335 -25.45 -2.05 0.71
C ILE A 335 -25.51 -2.67 -0.69
N GLU A 336 -26.38 -3.67 -0.92
CA GLU A 336 -26.54 -4.25 -2.24
C GLU A 336 -27.04 -3.22 -3.27
N ALA A 337 -27.94 -2.31 -2.92
CA ALA A 337 -28.41 -1.27 -3.86
C ALA A 337 -27.27 -0.36 -4.33
N GLU A 338 -26.38 0.02 -3.41
CA GLU A 338 -25.18 0.80 -3.72
C GLU A 338 -24.15 -0.01 -4.54
N LEU A 339 -23.93 -1.29 -4.20
CA LEU A 339 -23.06 -2.19 -4.99
C LEU A 339 -23.60 -2.40 -6.42
N ARG A 340 -24.92 -2.51 -6.62
CA ARG A 340 -25.54 -2.55 -7.96
C ARG A 340 -25.23 -1.28 -8.77
N ARG A 341 -25.22 -0.10 -8.12
CA ARG A 341 -24.88 1.19 -8.76
C ARG A 341 -23.39 1.28 -9.10
N LEU A 342 -22.52 0.87 -8.19
CA LEU A 342 -21.07 1.02 -8.27
C LEU A 342 -20.37 -0.02 -9.14
N LEU A 343 -20.87 -1.25 -9.17
CA LEU A 343 -20.15 -2.39 -9.75
C LEU A 343 -20.91 -3.04 -10.91
N GLY A 344 -22.17 -2.67 -11.15
CA GLY A 344 -23.01 -3.24 -12.21
C GLY A 344 -23.47 -4.67 -11.92
N VAL A 345 -23.24 -5.17 -10.70
CA VAL A 345 -23.64 -6.50 -10.25
C VAL A 345 -25.16 -6.60 -10.12
N THR A 346 -25.70 -7.80 -10.26
CA THR A 346 -27.14 -8.09 -10.22
C THR A 346 -27.47 -9.37 -9.46
N ALA A 347 -26.61 -10.39 -9.54
CA ALA A 347 -26.65 -11.58 -8.70
C ALA A 347 -25.61 -11.48 -7.58
N PHE A 348 -26.02 -11.83 -6.36
CA PHE A 348 -25.18 -11.77 -5.16
C PHE A 348 -25.11 -13.15 -4.51
N VAL A 349 -23.90 -13.67 -4.37
CA VAL A 349 -23.58 -14.89 -3.62
C VAL A 349 -22.92 -14.45 -2.32
N TRP A 350 -23.64 -14.61 -1.22
CA TRP A 350 -23.20 -14.19 0.10
C TRP A 350 -22.85 -15.39 0.97
N PHE A 351 -21.64 -15.37 1.54
CA PHE A 351 -21.16 -16.36 2.50
C PHE A 351 -21.26 -15.79 3.92
N PRO A 352 -21.46 -16.57 4.99
CA PRO A 352 -21.56 -16.01 6.34
C PRO A 352 -20.26 -15.34 6.81
N GLY A 353 -19.10 -15.96 6.51
CA GLY A 353 -17.80 -15.56 7.05
C GLY A 353 -17.75 -15.64 8.59
N ARG A 354 -16.78 -15.00 9.24
CA ARG A 354 -16.64 -14.97 10.71
C ARG A 354 -16.09 -13.61 11.18
N ILE A 355 -16.78 -13.00 12.14
CA ILE A 355 -16.35 -11.73 12.75
C ILE A 355 -15.20 -11.99 13.73
N GLY A 356 -14.06 -11.33 13.52
CA GLY A 356 -12.90 -11.35 14.42
C GLY A 356 -12.11 -12.66 14.41
N LEU A 357 -12.27 -13.51 13.40
CA LEU A 357 -11.37 -14.65 13.15
C LEU A 357 -9.99 -14.15 12.67
N ASP A 358 -10.00 -13.10 11.86
CA ASP A 358 -8.86 -12.34 11.38
C ASP A 358 -9.24 -10.85 11.35
N VAL A 359 -8.29 -9.96 10.99
CA VAL A 359 -8.52 -8.50 10.97
C VAL A 359 -9.56 -8.08 9.93
N THR A 360 -9.68 -8.82 8.83
CA THR A 360 -10.53 -8.52 7.67
C THR A 360 -11.98 -9.01 7.83
N ASP A 361 -12.21 -9.93 8.76
CA ASP A 361 -13.43 -10.75 8.94
C ASP A 361 -13.70 -11.71 7.76
N VAL A 362 -12.68 -12.50 7.38
CA VAL A 362 -12.76 -13.50 6.32
C VAL A 362 -12.99 -12.86 4.95
N HIS A 363 -12.07 -12.01 4.48
CA HIS A 363 -12.11 -11.50 3.10
C HIS A 363 -12.21 -12.63 2.06
N ILE A 364 -13.07 -12.42 1.05
CA ILE A 364 -13.37 -13.43 0.04
C ILE A 364 -12.18 -13.74 -0.86
N ASP A 365 -11.24 -12.80 -1.03
CA ASP A 365 -10.05 -12.99 -1.85
C ASP A 365 -9.03 -14.00 -1.28
N ALA A 366 -9.14 -14.36 0.00
CA ALA A 366 -8.41 -15.46 0.62
C ALA A 366 -9.13 -16.81 0.48
N GLU A 367 -10.44 -16.80 0.24
CA GLU A 367 -11.32 -17.97 0.37
C GLU A 367 -11.85 -18.51 -0.96
N ALA A 368 -12.31 -17.66 -1.88
CA ALA A 368 -12.84 -18.10 -3.17
C ALA A 368 -12.76 -17.01 -4.25
N ARG A 369 -12.23 -17.37 -5.44
CA ARG A 369 -12.02 -16.42 -6.54
C ARG A 369 -12.45 -16.94 -7.91
N PHE A 370 -12.86 -16.03 -8.79
CA PHE A 370 -13.20 -16.38 -10.17
C PHE A 370 -11.93 -16.60 -11.00
N ILE A 371 -11.86 -17.74 -11.68
CA ILE A 371 -10.91 -17.92 -12.78
C ILE A 371 -11.43 -17.25 -14.05
N ARG A 372 -12.75 -17.34 -14.25
CA ARG A 372 -13.53 -16.79 -15.37
C ARG A 372 -15.02 -16.89 -15.01
N PRO A 373 -15.95 -16.20 -15.72
CA PRO A 373 -17.38 -16.29 -15.43
C PRO A 373 -17.88 -17.74 -15.36
N GLY A 374 -18.54 -18.09 -14.25
CA GLY A 374 -19.04 -19.43 -13.95
C GLY A 374 -18.01 -20.43 -13.41
N VAL A 375 -16.72 -20.09 -13.26
CA VAL A 375 -15.68 -21.02 -12.75
C VAL A 375 -14.90 -20.40 -11.59
N VAL A 376 -14.92 -21.09 -10.45
CA VAL A 376 -14.42 -20.61 -9.16
C VAL A 376 -13.35 -21.58 -8.63
N VAL A 377 -12.29 -21.02 -8.05
CA VAL A 377 -11.35 -21.76 -7.18
C VAL A 377 -11.61 -21.39 -5.72
N VAL A 378 -11.57 -22.38 -4.84
CA VAL A 378 -11.84 -22.25 -3.40
C VAL A 378 -10.62 -22.71 -2.61
N CYS A 379 -10.24 -21.97 -1.57
CA CYS A 379 -9.25 -22.39 -0.60
C CYS A 379 -9.79 -23.57 0.20
N ARG A 380 -9.20 -24.76 0.06
CA ARG A 380 -9.50 -25.90 0.91
C ARG A 380 -8.48 -25.93 2.05
N PRO A 381 -8.93 -25.86 3.32
CA PRO A 381 -8.03 -25.94 4.46
C PRO A 381 -7.16 -27.19 4.44
N HIS A 382 -5.95 -27.09 5.00
CA HIS A 382 -5.11 -28.26 5.23
C HIS A 382 -5.81 -29.26 6.19
N ASP A 383 -5.48 -30.55 6.13
CA ASP A 383 -6.14 -31.58 6.94
C ASP A 383 -5.89 -31.40 8.47
N ASP A 384 -4.80 -30.73 8.83
CA ASP A 384 -4.47 -30.31 10.21
C ASP A 384 -4.96 -28.88 10.58
N ALA A 385 -5.73 -28.21 9.72
CA ALA A 385 -6.26 -26.86 9.99
C ALA A 385 -7.35 -26.86 11.08
N GLU A 386 -7.57 -25.71 11.71
CA GLU A 386 -8.59 -25.59 12.76
C GLU A 386 -10.01 -25.78 12.22
N GLN A 387 -10.91 -26.28 13.08
CA GLN A 387 -12.27 -26.67 12.69
C GLN A 387 -13.09 -25.48 12.13
N VAL A 388 -12.78 -24.25 12.52
CA VAL A 388 -13.46 -23.04 12.01
C VAL A 388 -13.22 -22.81 10.52
N HIS A 389 -12.01 -23.01 10.02
CA HIS A 389 -11.71 -22.90 8.57
C HIS A 389 -12.43 -24.00 7.79
N TRP A 390 -12.48 -25.21 8.35
CA TRP A 390 -13.25 -26.32 7.78
C TRP A 390 -14.76 -26.09 7.76
N GLU A 391 -15.31 -25.26 8.64
CA GLU A 391 -16.71 -24.83 8.61
C GLU A 391 -16.94 -23.79 7.52
N ILE A 392 -16.12 -22.74 7.46
CA ILE A 392 -16.15 -21.69 6.42
C ILE A 392 -16.08 -22.32 5.03
N TYR A 393 -15.10 -23.18 4.78
CA TYR A 393 -14.93 -23.90 3.52
C TYR A 393 -16.18 -24.69 3.13
N ARG A 394 -16.79 -25.42 4.08
CA ARG A 394 -18.01 -26.21 3.81
C ARG A 394 -19.23 -25.33 3.52
N GLU A 395 -19.35 -24.19 4.20
CA GLU A 395 -20.39 -23.18 3.94
C GLU A 395 -20.22 -22.59 2.53
N ILE A 396 -19.01 -22.18 2.16
CA ILE A 396 -18.68 -21.65 0.82
C ILE A 396 -19.00 -22.68 -0.26
N ARG A 397 -18.54 -23.92 -0.09
CA ARG A 397 -18.80 -25.02 -1.02
C ARG A 397 -20.30 -25.29 -1.20
N ALA A 398 -21.06 -25.42 -0.11
CA ALA A 398 -22.49 -25.67 -0.18
C ALA A 398 -23.25 -24.53 -0.88
N ILE A 399 -22.90 -23.27 -0.56
CA ILE A 399 -23.53 -22.08 -1.15
C ILE A 399 -23.21 -21.99 -2.65
N LEU A 400 -21.97 -22.25 -3.07
CA LEU A 400 -21.59 -22.30 -4.49
C LEU A 400 -22.31 -23.44 -5.25
N GLU A 401 -22.46 -24.61 -4.63
CA GLU A 401 -23.14 -25.77 -5.23
C GLU A 401 -24.66 -25.54 -5.43
N GLU A 402 -25.29 -24.72 -4.58
CA GLU A 402 -26.71 -24.34 -4.69
C GLU A 402 -26.96 -23.05 -5.49
N SER A 403 -25.92 -22.26 -5.77
CA SER A 403 -26.03 -20.96 -6.44
C SER A 403 -25.87 -21.00 -7.96
N THR A 404 -26.40 -19.97 -8.61
CA THR A 404 -26.10 -19.65 -10.01
C THR A 404 -25.64 -18.21 -10.16
N ASP A 405 -24.81 -17.96 -11.16
CA ASP A 405 -24.32 -16.62 -11.49
C ASP A 405 -25.38 -15.74 -12.17
N ALA A 406 -25.04 -14.48 -12.47
CA ALA A 406 -25.95 -13.51 -13.10
C ALA A 406 -26.42 -13.88 -14.51
N ARG A 407 -25.81 -14.90 -15.13
CA ARG A 407 -26.17 -15.46 -16.44
C ARG A 407 -26.94 -16.78 -16.31
N GLY A 408 -27.19 -17.25 -15.09
CA GLY A 408 -27.90 -18.50 -14.78
C GLY A 408 -27.05 -19.76 -14.96
N ARG A 409 -25.72 -19.65 -14.95
CA ARG A 409 -24.81 -20.81 -14.96
C ARG A 409 -24.60 -21.28 -13.51
N CYS A 410 -24.63 -22.59 -13.29
CA CYS A 410 -24.11 -23.19 -12.05
C CYS A 410 -22.59 -23.06 -12.03
N PHE A 411 -21.99 -22.93 -10.85
CA PHE A 411 -20.53 -22.80 -10.73
C PHE A 411 -19.80 -24.13 -10.96
N GLU A 412 -18.73 -24.09 -11.75
CA GLU A 412 -17.68 -25.11 -11.77
C GLU A 412 -16.67 -24.77 -10.66
N VAL A 413 -16.58 -25.60 -9.62
CA VAL A 413 -15.81 -25.30 -8.41
C VAL A 413 -14.59 -26.23 -8.29
N HIS A 414 -13.41 -25.65 -8.10
CA HIS A 414 -12.14 -26.37 -7.92
C HIS A 414 -11.52 -26.06 -6.56
N ASP A 415 -11.02 -27.07 -5.87
CA ASP A 415 -10.36 -26.91 -4.56
C ASP A 415 -8.85 -26.75 -4.72
N VAL A 416 -8.27 -25.72 -4.10
CA VAL A 416 -6.83 -25.55 -3.96
C VAL A 416 -6.47 -25.79 -2.49
N VAL A 417 -5.71 -26.84 -2.20
CA VAL A 417 -5.34 -27.21 -0.82
C VAL A 417 -4.26 -26.27 -0.30
N GLU A 418 -4.45 -25.73 0.90
CA GLU A 418 -3.42 -25.01 1.65
C GLU A 418 -2.15 -25.85 1.87
N PRO A 419 -0.96 -25.21 2.00
CA PRO A 419 0.28 -25.90 2.37
C PRO A 419 0.21 -26.48 3.79
N ASP A 420 1.09 -27.42 4.15
CA ASP A 420 1.18 -27.87 5.55
C ASP A 420 1.53 -26.67 6.45
N PRO A 421 0.66 -26.28 7.42
CA PRO A 421 0.92 -25.15 8.30
C PRO A 421 2.20 -25.32 9.12
N LYS A 422 2.72 -26.54 9.29
CA LYS A 422 4.02 -26.80 9.96
C LYS A 422 5.23 -26.39 9.11
N LEU A 423 5.07 -26.28 7.79
CA LEU A 423 6.12 -25.83 6.87
C LEU A 423 6.07 -24.30 6.68
N VAL A 424 4.89 -23.69 6.79
CA VAL A 424 4.71 -22.23 6.66
C VAL A 424 4.81 -21.48 7.99
N LYS A 425 4.53 -22.13 9.14
CA LYS A 425 4.83 -21.55 10.46
C LYS A 425 6.33 -21.25 10.57
N GLY A 426 6.65 -20.12 11.20
CA GLY A 426 8.01 -19.62 11.27
C GLY A 426 8.68 -20.04 12.57
N GLN A 427 9.69 -19.26 12.95
CA GLN A 427 10.47 -19.47 14.17
C GLN A 427 10.44 -18.23 15.08
N LEU A 428 9.54 -17.26 14.80
CA LEU A 428 9.45 -16.06 15.63
C LEU A 428 8.62 -16.36 16.89
N PRO A 429 9.08 -15.96 18.09
CA PRO A 429 8.27 -16.07 19.30
C PRO A 429 6.96 -15.29 19.15
N GLY A 430 5.83 -15.92 19.48
CA GLY A 430 4.49 -15.31 19.35
C GLY A 430 3.71 -15.70 18.10
N GLU A 431 4.29 -16.44 17.16
CA GLU A 431 3.57 -17.04 16.02
C GLU A 431 2.74 -18.27 16.43
N GLU A 432 1.79 -18.09 17.36
CA GLU A 432 0.88 -19.15 17.78
C GLU A 432 -0.18 -19.42 16.69
N GLU A 433 -0.71 -18.35 16.10
CA GLU A 433 -1.61 -18.37 14.92
C GLU A 433 -0.89 -18.85 13.65
N ALA A 434 -1.63 -19.48 12.73
CA ALA A 434 -1.09 -19.84 11.41
C ALA A 434 -1.09 -18.60 10.49
N PRO A 435 -0.04 -18.38 9.68
CA PRO A 435 -0.02 -17.26 8.73
C PRO A 435 -1.05 -17.47 7.60
N ALA A 436 -1.49 -16.38 6.97
CA ALA A 436 -2.44 -16.42 5.87
C ALA A 436 -1.84 -17.12 4.63
N ALA A 437 -2.10 -18.42 4.46
CA ALA A 437 -1.38 -19.30 3.53
C ALA A 437 -2.26 -19.77 2.34
N SER A 438 -3.09 -18.88 1.81
CA SER A 438 -4.02 -19.19 0.72
C SER A 438 -3.38 -19.07 -0.66
N TYR A 439 -3.40 -20.17 -1.44
CA TYR A 439 -2.98 -20.16 -2.85
C TYR A 439 -3.97 -19.46 -3.78
N VAL A 440 -5.24 -19.29 -3.40
CA VAL A 440 -6.22 -18.57 -4.25
C VAL A 440 -6.01 -17.06 -4.21
N ASN A 441 -5.21 -16.55 -3.26
CA ASN A 441 -4.82 -15.13 -3.17
C ASN A 441 -3.71 -14.75 -4.19
N PHE A 442 -3.86 -15.20 -5.44
CA PHE A 442 -3.06 -14.82 -6.61
C PHE A 442 -3.49 -13.47 -7.21
N TYR A 443 -2.77 -12.99 -8.21
CA TYR A 443 -3.13 -11.79 -8.97
C TYR A 443 -3.13 -12.08 -10.47
N PHE A 444 -4.18 -11.70 -11.20
CA PHE A 444 -4.15 -11.72 -12.66
C PHE A 444 -3.37 -10.52 -13.19
N ALA A 445 -2.58 -10.73 -14.25
CA ALA A 445 -1.94 -9.67 -15.00
C ALA A 445 -2.20 -9.85 -16.51
N ASN A 446 -1.87 -8.87 -17.34
CA ASN A 446 -1.96 -8.94 -18.80
C ASN A 446 -1.21 -10.17 -19.35
N GLY A 447 -1.96 -11.18 -19.81
CA GLY A 447 -1.41 -12.44 -20.31
C GLY A 447 -0.79 -13.36 -19.25
N GLY A 448 -0.90 -13.02 -17.96
CA GLY A 448 -0.28 -13.76 -16.87
C GLY A 448 -1.20 -13.98 -15.66
N LEU A 449 -0.71 -14.80 -14.72
CA LEU A 449 -1.22 -14.94 -13.37
C LEU A 449 -0.02 -15.15 -12.43
N VAL A 450 0.06 -14.37 -11.35
CA VAL A 450 1.12 -14.45 -10.35
C VAL A 450 0.54 -14.98 -9.04
N MET A 451 1.01 -16.15 -8.60
CA MET A 451 0.49 -16.84 -7.41
C MET A 451 1.58 -17.05 -6.35
N PRO A 452 1.23 -17.23 -5.07
CA PRO A 452 2.23 -17.48 -4.04
C PRO A 452 2.86 -18.88 -4.17
N ALA A 453 4.09 -19.01 -3.66
CA ALA A 453 4.66 -20.26 -3.17
C ALA A 453 5.06 -20.06 -1.71
N PHE A 454 4.75 -21.04 -0.85
CA PHE A 454 4.94 -20.93 0.60
C PHE A 454 6.13 -21.78 1.12
N GLY A 455 6.77 -22.56 0.25
CA GLY A 455 7.92 -23.42 0.58
C GLY A 455 7.55 -24.88 0.85
N ASP A 456 6.25 -25.22 0.82
CA ASP A 456 5.80 -26.61 0.72
C ASP A 456 5.86 -27.03 -0.75
N ALA A 457 7.01 -27.57 -1.17
CA ALA A 457 7.24 -27.92 -2.57
C ALA A 457 6.19 -28.88 -3.17
N ALA A 458 5.48 -29.67 -2.35
CA ALA A 458 4.42 -30.56 -2.83
C ALA A 458 3.12 -29.79 -3.07
N ALA A 459 2.68 -28.98 -2.10
CA ALA A 459 1.49 -28.14 -2.24
C ALA A 459 1.70 -27.02 -3.28
N ASP A 460 2.86 -26.37 -3.29
CA ASP A 460 3.25 -25.33 -4.25
C ASP A 460 3.16 -25.86 -5.69
N THR A 461 3.64 -27.09 -5.94
CA THR A 461 3.54 -27.75 -7.25
C THR A 461 2.09 -28.12 -7.59
N ALA A 462 1.34 -28.67 -6.64
CA ALA A 462 -0.05 -29.08 -6.88
C ALA A 462 -0.96 -27.89 -7.20
N ALA A 463 -0.81 -26.79 -6.46
CA ALA A 463 -1.51 -25.54 -6.71
C ALA A 463 -1.13 -24.94 -8.08
N PHE A 464 0.17 -24.91 -8.42
CA PHE A 464 0.64 -24.43 -9.72
C PHE A 464 0.03 -25.21 -10.89
N GLU A 465 0.11 -26.55 -10.87
CA GLU A 465 -0.41 -27.39 -11.95
C GLU A 465 -1.93 -27.25 -12.11
N LEU A 466 -2.68 -27.18 -11.00
CA LEU A 466 -4.12 -26.93 -11.03
C LEU A 466 -4.44 -25.57 -11.66
N ILE A 467 -3.89 -24.49 -11.13
CA ILE A 467 -4.13 -23.13 -11.65
C ILE A 467 -3.71 -23.04 -13.12
N LYS A 468 -2.54 -23.58 -13.48
CA LYS A 468 -2.06 -23.59 -14.88
C LYS A 468 -2.96 -24.37 -15.82
N SER A 469 -3.62 -25.44 -15.36
CA SER A 469 -4.63 -26.17 -16.14
C SER A 469 -5.93 -25.38 -16.36
N LEU A 470 -6.28 -24.49 -15.42
CA LEU A 470 -7.50 -23.67 -15.48
C LEU A 470 -7.34 -22.39 -16.31
N VAL A 471 -6.10 -21.87 -16.43
CA VAL A 471 -5.70 -20.73 -17.28
C VAL A 471 -4.60 -21.12 -18.30
N PRO A 472 -4.87 -22.06 -19.22
CA PRO A 472 -3.86 -22.57 -20.16
C PRO A 472 -3.29 -21.47 -21.08
N GLU A 473 -4.05 -20.40 -21.33
CA GLU A 473 -3.69 -19.26 -22.16
C GLU A 473 -2.77 -18.23 -21.47
N ARG A 474 -2.62 -18.28 -20.15
CA ARG A 474 -1.80 -17.34 -19.37
C ARG A 474 -0.47 -17.94 -18.94
N GLU A 475 0.57 -17.13 -18.84
CA GLU A 475 1.80 -17.54 -18.16
C GLU A 475 1.59 -17.49 -16.64
N VAL A 476 1.71 -18.63 -15.95
CA VAL A 476 1.62 -18.69 -14.50
C VAL A 476 3.02 -18.56 -13.91
N ARG A 477 3.21 -17.69 -12.92
CA ARG A 477 4.45 -17.55 -12.17
C ARG A 477 4.20 -17.64 -10.67
N GLN A 478 5.10 -18.33 -9.97
CA GLN A 478 5.11 -18.35 -8.51
C GLN A 478 6.06 -17.29 -7.96
N VAL A 479 5.68 -16.69 -6.84
CA VAL A 479 6.53 -15.80 -6.03
C VAL A 479 6.62 -16.39 -4.63
N ASP A 480 7.84 -16.70 -4.20
CA ASP A 480 8.10 -17.17 -2.84
C ASP A 480 7.70 -16.09 -1.83
N VAL A 481 6.82 -16.44 -0.89
CA VAL A 481 6.35 -15.56 0.18
C VAL A 481 6.44 -16.25 1.53
N ASN A 482 6.97 -15.53 2.51
CA ASN A 482 7.08 -16.01 3.88
C ASN A 482 6.76 -14.92 4.91
N ALA A 483 7.08 -13.66 4.64
CA ALA A 483 6.82 -12.53 5.52
C ALA A 483 5.44 -11.91 5.28
N LEU A 484 5.01 -11.77 4.03
CA LEU A 484 3.67 -11.25 3.68
C LEU A 484 2.54 -12.01 4.43
N PRO A 485 2.46 -13.36 4.35
CA PRO A 485 1.50 -14.18 5.10
C PRO A 485 1.45 -13.94 6.62
N ARG A 486 2.58 -13.54 7.23
CA ARG A 486 2.70 -13.23 8.67
C ARG A 486 2.26 -11.80 8.99
N THR A 487 2.21 -10.94 8.00
CA THR A 487 1.75 -9.55 8.14
C THR A 487 0.25 -9.38 7.90
N GLY A 488 -0.47 -10.44 7.49
CA GLY A 488 -1.94 -10.47 7.44
C GLY A 488 -2.57 -10.70 6.05
N GLY A 489 -1.78 -10.96 5.00
CA GLY A 489 -2.30 -11.18 3.65
C GLY A 489 -1.24 -11.74 2.69
N VAL A 490 -1.61 -11.94 1.42
CA VAL A 490 -0.69 -12.52 0.40
C VAL A 490 -0.60 -11.62 -0.83
N LEU A 491 -0.52 -12.16 -2.06
CA LEU A 491 -0.19 -11.37 -3.25
C LEU A 491 -1.35 -10.47 -3.67
N HIS A 492 -2.59 -10.99 -3.67
CA HIS A 492 -3.76 -10.24 -4.08
C HIS A 492 -4.00 -9.02 -3.18
N CYS A 493 -3.79 -9.17 -1.87
CA CYS A 493 -3.96 -8.13 -0.87
C CYS A 493 -3.00 -6.92 -1.07
N VAL A 494 -1.87 -7.12 -1.76
CA VAL A 494 -0.86 -6.07 -2.02
C VAL A 494 -0.85 -5.58 -3.47
N THR A 495 -1.81 -6.00 -4.28
CA THR A 495 -1.96 -5.60 -5.69
C THR A 495 -3.33 -4.96 -5.94
N GLN A 496 -3.38 -3.92 -6.78
CA GLN A 496 -4.63 -3.35 -7.27
C GLN A 496 -4.49 -3.06 -8.77
N GLN A 497 -5.30 -3.71 -9.60
CA GLN A 497 -5.33 -3.49 -11.04
C GLN A 497 -5.87 -2.10 -11.41
N VAL A 498 -5.25 -1.46 -12.39
CA VAL A 498 -5.70 -0.23 -13.04
C VAL A 498 -6.29 -0.58 -14.39
N MET A 499 -7.53 -0.16 -14.62
CA MET A 499 -8.31 -0.44 -15.85
C MET A 499 -8.69 0.87 -16.59
#